data_AF-A0A7C4WBV5-F1
#
_entry.id   AF-A0A7C4WBV5-F1
#
_cell.length_a   1.000
_cell.length_b   1.000
_cell.length_c   1.000
_cell.angle_alpha   90.00
_cell.angle_beta   90.00
_cell.angle_gamma   90.00
#
_symmetry.space_group_name_H-M   'P 1'
#
loop_
_entity.id
_entity.type
_entity.pdbx_description
1 polymer ?
#
loop_
_entity_poly.entity_id
_entity_poly.type
_entity_poly.pdbx_seq_one_letter_code
_entity_poly.pdbx_strand_id
1 'polypeptide(L)'
;ATIYNDNLVPVPITKIHQLVEMNGIRFAEGSSNVATVIQPKSEATLTFVTKLDNRLLDEWWVSHIKNGERTKVKIVLQPVIEFAGKEFMFTLVEKESVFLTNLLG
;
A
#
# COMPACT_ATOMS: atom_id res chain seq x y z
N ALA A 1 -1.84 -1.27 -9.41
CA ALA A 1 -3.09 -2.04 -9.30
C ALA A 1 -4.08 -1.47 -10.32
N THR A 2 -4.99 -2.30 -10.85
CA THR A 2 -5.99 -1.85 -11.83
C THR A 2 -7.36 -1.80 -11.16
N ILE A 3 -8.12 -0.74 -11.42
CA ILE A 3 -9.49 -0.55 -10.91
C ILE A 3 -10.40 -0.28 -12.09
N TYR A 4 -11.55 -0.93 -12.11
CA TYR A 4 -12.63 -0.66 -13.06
C TYR A 4 -13.69 0.24 -12.41
N ASN A 5 -14.10 1.30 -13.10
CA ASN A 5 -15.23 2.13 -12.70
C ASN A 5 -16.51 1.63 -13.39
N ASP A 6 -17.35 0.92 -12.65
CA ASP A 6 -18.64 0.44 -13.16
C ASP A 6 -19.74 1.52 -13.13
N ASN A 7 -19.46 2.71 -12.60
CA ASN A 7 -20.42 3.81 -12.61
C ASN A 7 -20.52 4.46 -14.01
N LEU A 8 -21.62 5.17 -14.24
CA LEU A 8 -21.84 5.97 -15.45
C LEU A 8 -21.23 7.37 -15.37
N VAL A 9 -20.61 7.71 -14.25
CA VAL A 9 -19.97 9.01 -14.00
C VAL A 9 -18.49 8.82 -13.64
N PRO A 10 -17.63 9.82 -13.89
CA PRO A 10 -16.22 9.74 -13.52
C PRO A 10 -16.04 9.64 -12.00
N VAL A 11 -15.02 8.90 -11.56
CA VAL A 11 -14.67 8.77 -10.14
C VAL A 11 -13.27 9.35 -9.91
N PRO A 12 -13.15 10.54 -9.30
CA PRO A 12 -11.87 11.09 -8.87
C PRO A 12 -11.29 10.30 -7.70
N ILE A 13 -10.01 9.97 -7.80
CA ILE A 13 -9.16 9.52 -6.68
C ILE A 13 -8.32 10.72 -6.26
N THR A 14 -8.47 11.16 -5.01
CA THR A 14 -7.87 12.39 -4.49
C THR A 14 -6.63 12.11 -3.64
N LYS A 15 -6.62 10.96 -2.95
CA LYS A 15 -5.54 10.55 -2.04
C LYS A 15 -5.35 9.05 -2.08
N ILE A 16 -4.17 8.61 -1.69
CA ILE A 16 -3.90 7.20 -1.39
C ILE A 16 -3.21 7.12 -0.04
N HIS A 17 -3.84 6.42 0.90
CA HIS A 17 -3.22 6.00 2.15
C HIS A 17 -2.41 4.73 1.92
N GLN A 18 -1.24 4.65 2.54
CA GLN A 18 -0.32 3.54 2.41
C GLN A 18 0.27 3.14 3.76
N LEU A 19 0.41 1.83 3.97
CA LEU A 19 1.09 1.23 5.09
C LEU A 19 2.00 0.11 4.59
N VAL A 20 3.25 0.11 5.03
CA VAL A 20 4.20 -0.99 4.83
C VAL A 20 4.78 -1.39 6.17
N GLU A 21 4.56 -2.65 6.53
CA GLU A 21 5.07 -3.25 7.77
C GLU A 21 5.94 -4.45 7.45
N MET A 22 7.03 -4.62 8.21
CA MET A 22 7.92 -5.77 8.13
C MET A 22 8.17 -6.27 9.55
N ASN A 23 7.67 -7.47 9.88
CA ASN A 23 7.63 -7.99 11.25
C ASN A 23 6.93 -7.06 12.25
N GLY A 24 5.93 -6.31 11.80
CA GLY A 24 5.21 -5.32 12.61
C GLY A 24 5.92 -3.97 12.76
N ILE A 25 7.13 -3.82 12.21
CA ILE A 25 7.84 -2.54 12.17
C ILE A 25 7.33 -1.74 10.97
N ARG A 26 6.83 -0.53 11.22
CA ARG A 26 6.22 0.34 10.20
C ARG A 26 7.27 1.12 9.43
N PHE A 27 7.64 0.63 8.25
CA PHE A 27 8.59 1.28 7.34
C PHE A 27 8.03 2.48 6.60
N ALA A 28 6.73 2.48 6.37
CA ALA A 28 6.04 3.59 5.75
C ALA A 28 4.60 3.63 6.23
N GLU A 29 4.15 4.81 6.62
CA GLU A 29 2.75 5.12 6.90
C GLU A 29 2.50 6.56 6.44
N GLY A 30 1.46 6.78 5.65
CA GLY A 30 1.15 8.13 5.21
C GLY A 30 0.13 8.20 4.09
N SER A 31 -0.07 9.41 3.60
CA SER A 31 -0.98 9.71 2.49
C SER A 31 -0.23 10.46 1.40
N SER A 32 -0.48 10.09 0.15
CA SER A 32 -0.03 10.86 -1.01
C SER A 32 -1.25 11.44 -1.71
N ASN A 33 -1.22 12.74 -2.01
CA ASN A 33 -2.22 13.34 -2.88
C ASN A 33 -2.03 12.79 -4.31
N VAL A 34 -3.12 12.41 -4.94
CA VAL A 34 -3.15 11.90 -6.31
C VAL A 34 -4.27 12.65 -7.04
N ALA A 35 -4.06 12.95 -8.32
CA ALA A 35 -5.08 13.55 -9.16
C ALA A 35 -5.31 12.64 -10.36
N THR A 36 -6.03 11.54 -10.12
CA THR A 36 -6.43 10.57 -11.15
C THR A 36 -7.94 10.50 -11.20
N VAL A 37 -8.50 10.46 -12.39
CA VAL A 37 -9.94 10.24 -12.60
C VAL A 37 -10.13 8.94 -13.36
N ILE A 38 -10.93 8.02 -12.81
CA ILE A 38 -11.34 6.81 -13.52
C ILE A 38 -12.59 7.15 -14.33
N GLN A 39 -12.48 7.09 -15.66
CA GLN A 39 -13.60 7.41 -16.56
C GLN A 39 -14.75 6.39 -16.44
N PRO A 40 -15.97 6.74 -16.84
CA PRO A 40 -17.10 5.81 -16.83
C PRO A 40 -16.80 4.55 -17.64
N LYS A 41 -17.20 3.38 -17.11
CA LYS A 41 -17.07 2.08 -17.78
C LYS A 41 -15.65 1.76 -18.28
N SER A 42 -14.63 2.28 -17.60
CA SER A 42 -13.23 2.10 -17.98
C SER A 42 -12.36 1.63 -16.82
N GLU A 43 -11.17 1.14 -17.16
CA GLU A 43 -10.12 0.84 -16.20
C GLU A 43 -9.15 2.00 -16.03
N ALA A 44 -8.56 2.10 -14.85
CA ALA A 44 -7.38 2.92 -14.60
C ALA A 44 -6.33 2.09 -13.87
N THR A 45 -5.07 2.27 -14.28
CA THR A 45 -3.93 1.73 -13.54
C THR A 45 -3.42 2.78 -12.57
N LEU A 46 -3.40 2.43 -11.29
CA LEU A 46 -2.79 3.25 -10.25
C LEU A 46 -1.37 2.77 -9.98
N THR A 47 -0.42 3.68 -10.21
CA THR A 47 0.98 3.54 -9.83
C THR A 47 1.17 4.20 -8.46
N PHE A 48 1.70 3.43 -7.50
CA PHE A 48 2.04 3.96 -6.19
C PHE A 48 3.56 4.00 -6.04
N VAL A 49 4.06 5.04 -5.38
CA VAL A 49 5.47 5.17 -5.03
C VAL A 49 5.54 5.41 -3.53
N THR A 50 6.04 4.43 -2.80
CA THR A 50 6.27 4.55 -1.35
C THR A 50 7.75 4.76 -1.08
N LYS A 51 8.05 5.71 -0.21
CA LYS A 51 9.38 5.85 0.40
C LYS A 51 9.39 5.03 1.70
N LEU A 52 10.39 4.16 1.85
CA LEU A 52 10.61 3.41 3.07
C LEU A 52 11.64 4.14 3.93
N ASP A 53 11.41 4.19 5.24
CA ASP A 53 12.35 4.78 6.19
C ASP A 53 13.51 3.82 6.49
N ASN A 54 14.64 4.06 5.84
CA ASN A 54 15.83 3.21 6.00
C ASN A 54 16.42 3.22 7.41
N ARG A 55 16.06 4.19 8.27
CA ARG A 55 16.52 4.22 9.67
C ARG A 55 15.98 3.05 10.49
N LEU A 56 14.94 2.39 9.99
CA LEU A 56 14.30 1.23 10.62
C LEU A 56 14.89 -0.11 10.14
N LEU A 57 15.85 -0.09 9.20
CA LEU A 57 16.46 -1.31 8.68
C LEU A 57 17.22 -2.08 9.77
N ASP A 58 17.87 -1.40 10.71
CA ASP A 58 18.63 -2.04 11.78
C ASP A 58 17.69 -2.82 12.73
N GLU A 59 16.59 -2.18 13.15
CA GLU A 59 15.58 -2.82 14.00
C GLU A 59 14.93 -4.01 13.29
N TRP A 60 14.59 -3.82 12.01
CA TRP A 60 14.03 -4.88 11.18
C TRP A 60 14.98 -6.05 11.02
N TRP A 61 16.26 -5.81 10.77
CA TRP A 61 17.26 -6.86 10.57
C TRP A 61 17.39 -7.72 11.83
N VAL A 62 17.42 -7.09 13.01
CA VAL A 62 17.40 -7.81 14.29
C VAL A 62 16.13 -8.65 14.43
N SER A 63 14.96 -8.10 14.10
CA SER A 63 13.70 -8.86 14.14
C SER A 63 13.70 -10.05 13.18
N HIS A 64 14.28 -9.87 11.99
CA HIS A 64 14.34 -10.87 10.93
C HIS A 64 15.18 -12.07 11.37
N ILE A 65 16.40 -11.82 11.88
CA ILE A 65 17.28 -12.86 12.40
C ILE A 65 16.65 -13.56 13.60
N LYS A 66 16.08 -12.81 14.57
CA LYS A 66 15.41 -13.40 15.75
C LYS A 66 14.22 -14.30 15.39
N ASN A 67 13.57 -14.04 14.27
CA ASN A 67 12.46 -14.85 13.75
C ASN A 67 12.93 -16.01 12.86
N GLY A 68 14.20 -16.39 12.91
CA GLY A 68 14.77 -17.47 12.09
C GLY A 68 14.89 -17.07 10.64
N GLU A 69 15.46 -15.89 10.39
CA GLU A 69 15.64 -15.34 9.03
C GLU A 69 14.33 -15.23 8.25
N ARG A 70 13.26 -14.81 8.96
CA ARG A 70 11.91 -14.69 8.42
C ARG A 70 11.32 -13.32 8.70
N THR A 71 10.80 -12.70 7.64
CA THR A 71 10.01 -11.48 7.73
C THR A 71 8.61 -11.68 7.18
N LYS A 72 7.59 -11.38 7.98
CA LYS A 72 6.23 -11.14 7.49
C LYS A 72 6.15 -9.70 6.99
N VAL A 73 5.90 -9.52 5.70
CA VAL A 73 5.68 -8.22 5.07
C VAL A 73 4.18 -8.02 4.90
N LYS A 74 3.67 -6.86 5.32
CA LYS A 74 2.28 -6.44 5.10
C LYS A 74 2.27 -5.11 4.35
N ILE A 75 1.53 -5.05 3.25
CA ILE A 75 1.33 -3.84 2.46
C ILE A 75 -0.17 -3.58 2.37
N VAL A 76 -0.59 -2.37 2.75
CA VAL A 76 -1.97 -1.90 2.62
C VAL A 76 -1.98 -0.63 1.77
N LEU A 77 -2.84 -0.60 0.75
CA LEU A 77 -3.11 0.58 -0.08
C LEU A 77 -4.61 0.89 -0.05
N GLN A 78 -4.93 2.11 0.33
CA GLN A 78 -6.28 2.59 0.53
C GLN A 78 -6.50 3.91 -0.23
N PRO A 79 -6.97 3.87 -1.48
CA PRO A 79 -7.37 5.08 -2.19
C PRO A 79 -8.59 5.74 -1.51
N VAL A 80 -8.63 7.06 -1.61
CA VAL A 80 -9.78 7.90 -1.26
C VAL A 80 -10.40 8.40 -2.57
N ILE A 81 -11.68 8.12 -2.75
CA ILE A 81 -12.47 8.62 -3.87
C ILE A 81 -13.47 9.66 -3.37
N GLU A 82 -13.81 10.61 -4.24
CA GLU A 82 -14.91 11.53 -4.02
C GLU A 82 -16.09 11.16 -4.92
N PHE A 83 -17.24 10.87 -4.33
CA PHE A 83 -18.44 10.50 -5.08
C PHE A 83 -19.67 11.17 -4.48
N ALA A 84 -20.43 11.89 -5.31
CA ALA A 84 -21.61 12.65 -4.89
C ALA A 84 -21.35 13.58 -3.69
N GLY A 85 -20.18 14.24 -3.66
CA GLY A 85 -19.78 15.17 -2.59
C GLY A 85 -19.38 14.50 -1.26
N LYS A 86 -19.15 13.18 -1.27
CA LYS A 86 -18.69 12.41 -0.10
C LYS A 86 -17.36 11.72 -0.41
N GLU A 87 -16.47 11.69 0.58
CA GLU A 87 -15.24 10.91 0.51
C GLU A 87 -15.51 9.46 0.94
N PHE A 88 -14.99 8.51 0.18
CA PHE A 88 -14.99 7.09 0.52
C PHE A 88 -13.56 6.55 0.47
N MET A 89 -13.17 5.82 1.50
CA MET A 89 -11.90 5.11 1.55
C MET A 89 -12.18 3.60 1.55
N PHE A 90 -11.44 2.85 0.74
CA PHE A 90 -11.56 1.40 0.67
C PHE A 90 -10.19 0.74 0.52
N THR A 91 -10.07 -0.51 0.95
CA THR A 91 -8.84 -1.28 0.78
C THR A 91 -8.76 -1.82 -0.65
N LEU A 92 -7.85 -1.25 -1.44
CA LEU A 92 -7.58 -1.71 -2.80
C LEU A 92 -6.63 -2.90 -2.82
N VAL A 93 -5.58 -2.81 -1.99
CA VAL A 93 -4.58 -3.85 -1.84
C VAL A 93 -4.40 -4.08 -0.35
N GLU A 94 -4.57 -5.33 0.08
CA GLU A 94 -3.99 -5.85 1.29
C GLU A 94 -3.23 -7.10 0.92
N LYS A 95 -1.90 -7.04 1.03
CA LYS A 95 -1.03 -8.14 0.66
C LYS A 95 -0.13 -8.47 1.82
N GLU A 96 -0.17 -9.74 2.22
CA GLU A 96 0.83 -10.32 3.09
C GLU A 96 1.78 -11.18 2.25
N SER A 97 3.07 -11.07 2.52
CA SER A 97 4.08 -11.95 1.96
C SER A 97 5.10 -12.32 3.01
N VAL A 98 5.89 -13.34 2.70
CA VAL A 98 6.99 -13.77 3.56
C VAL A 98 8.28 -13.56 2.78
N PHE A 99 9.24 -12.91 3.42
CA PHE A 99 10.62 -12.84 2.98
C PHE A 99 11.46 -13.76 3.86
N LEU A 100 12.23 -14.64 3.24
CA LEU A 100 13.09 -15.62 3.90
C LEU A 100 14.52 -15.45 3.42
N THR A 101 15.49 -15.62 4.32
CA THR A 101 16.89 -15.84 3.95
C THR A 101 17.43 -17.10 4.61
N ASN A 102 18.61 -17.53 4.18
CA ASN A 102 19.44 -18.48 4.90
C ASN A 102 20.90 -18.06 4.76
N LEU A 103 21.32 -17.15 5.64
CA LEU A 103 22.66 -16.58 5.71
C LEU A 103 23.45 -17.18 6.86
N LEU A 104 22.76 -17.71 7.89
CA LEU A 104 23.39 -18.22 9.11
C LEU A 104 23.44 -19.76 9.17
N GLY A 105 22.71 -20.48 8.32
CA GLY A 105 22.73 -21.95 8.23
C GLY A 105 21.44 -22.62 8.66
#